data_AF-A0A0F9DT70-F1
#
_entry.id   AF-A0A0F9DT70-F1
#
_cell.length_a   1.000
_cell.length_b   1.000
_cell.length_c   1.000
_cell.angle_alpha   90.00
_cell.angle_beta   90.00
_cell.angle_gamma   90.00
#
_symmetry.space_group_name_H-M   'P 1'
#
loop_
_entity.id
_entity.type
_entity.pdbx_description
1 polymer ?
#
loop_
_entity_poly.entity_id
_entity_poly.type
_entity_poly.pdbx_seq_one_letter_code
_entity_poly.pdbx_strand_id
1 'polypeptide(L)'
;MPTPPNFKPNPLTPQYLWNERAAQYTNRKTGRFVSRRVIRDQLDKVIDASSRVMRAISQQLRDGDIGLAEWQLEMMQQIKTTHLAGAAMQRGGWQQMTQADFGRVGQIVRNEYGFLRNFAEQIASGEQKLDGTLARRAGLYGQQGRPTYLTFWDSTAAQRGFDEERSILQPAEHCTECVSEAAKDFQPFGQMIPIGRRICKSSDRCLKEFRNSRTGEVIRV
;
A
#
# COMPACT_ATOMS: atom_id res chain seq x y z
N MET A 1 -30.79 4.85 -5.26
CA MET A 1 -31.07 3.40 -5.37
C MET A 1 -30.52 2.71 -4.13
N PRO A 2 -31.28 1.83 -3.48
CA PRO A 2 -30.78 1.03 -2.35
C PRO A 2 -29.65 0.10 -2.82
N THR A 3 -28.60 -0.01 -2.02
CA THR A 3 -27.45 -0.87 -2.29
C THR A 3 -27.86 -2.34 -2.14
N PRO A 4 -27.63 -3.22 -3.14
CA PRO A 4 -27.96 -4.63 -3.00
C PRO A 4 -27.18 -5.28 -1.84
N PRO A 5 -27.70 -6.33 -1.18
CA PRO A 5 -27.13 -6.86 0.07
C PRO A 5 -25.66 -7.32 -0.04
N ASN A 6 -25.22 -7.74 -1.23
CA ASN A 6 -23.86 -8.20 -1.53
C ASN A 6 -22.90 -7.07 -1.93
N PHE A 7 -23.32 -5.80 -1.81
CA PHE A 7 -22.56 -4.62 -2.17
C PHE A 7 -22.23 -3.80 -0.93
N LYS A 8 -20.94 -3.63 -0.63
CA LYS A 8 -20.51 -2.89 0.57
C LYS A 8 -19.81 -1.57 0.19
N PRO A 9 -20.16 -0.43 0.82
CA PRO A 9 -19.46 0.83 0.62
C PRO A 9 -18.07 0.80 1.27
N ASN A 10 -17.12 1.50 0.65
CA ASN A 10 -15.77 1.68 1.18
C ASN A 10 -15.48 3.18 1.31
N PRO A 11 -15.25 3.74 2.51
CA PRO A 11 -14.93 5.17 2.66
C PRO A 11 -13.60 5.55 1.99
N LEU A 12 -12.71 4.60 1.70
CA LEU A 12 -11.50 4.85 0.91
C LEU A 12 -11.80 5.03 -0.59
N THR A 13 -12.93 4.49 -1.06
CA THR A 13 -13.42 4.61 -2.44
C THR A 13 -14.95 4.82 -2.47
N PRO A 14 -15.47 5.97 -2.00
CA PRO A 14 -16.91 6.20 -1.84
C PRO A 14 -17.73 6.05 -3.13
N GLN A 15 -17.07 6.18 -4.27
CA GLN A 15 -17.64 6.02 -5.61
C GLN A 15 -17.82 4.55 -6.04
N TYR A 16 -17.22 3.60 -5.32
CA TYR A 16 -17.23 2.18 -5.64
C TYR A 16 -17.89 1.34 -4.54
N LEU A 17 -18.39 0.19 -4.95
CA LEU A 17 -18.98 -0.82 -4.09
C LEU A 17 -18.26 -2.14 -4.34
N TRP A 18 -17.98 -2.90 -3.29
CA TRP A 18 -17.44 -4.25 -3.43
C TRP A 18 -18.54 -5.27 -3.71
N ASN A 19 -18.42 -6.03 -4.80
CA ASN A 19 -19.27 -7.17 -5.08
C ASN A 19 -18.60 -8.44 -4.54
N GLU A 20 -19.13 -8.98 -3.44
CA GLU A 20 -18.59 -10.16 -2.75
C GLU A 20 -18.56 -11.41 -3.64
N ARG A 21 -19.59 -11.63 -4.45
CA ARG A 21 -19.68 -12.82 -5.32
C ARG A 21 -18.63 -12.81 -6.42
N ALA A 22 -18.36 -11.64 -6.99
CA ALA A 22 -17.39 -11.47 -8.06
C ALA A 22 -15.98 -11.21 -7.54
N ALA A 23 -15.81 -10.95 -6.23
CA ALA A 23 -14.59 -10.43 -5.64
C ALA A 23 -14.01 -9.24 -6.44
N GLN A 24 -14.89 -8.30 -6.83
CA GLN A 24 -14.55 -7.16 -7.68
C GLN A 24 -15.28 -5.89 -7.27
N TYR A 25 -14.63 -4.75 -7.49
CA TYR A 25 -15.25 -3.44 -7.33
C TYR A 25 -16.22 -3.14 -8.48
N THR A 26 -17.29 -2.45 -8.15
CA THR A 26 -18.31 -1.96 -9.10
C THR A 26 -18.51 -0.47 -8.89
N ASN A 27 -18.82 0.24 -9.97
CA ASN A 27 -19.08 1.67 -9.91
C ASN A 27 -20.48 1.91 -9.35
N ARG A 28 -20.59 2.69 -8.27
CA ARG A 28 -21.87 2.94 -7.60
C ARG A 28 -22.90 3.63 -8.48
N LYS A 29 -22.46 4.45 -9.44
CA LYS A 29 -23.35 5.18 -10.36
C LYS A 29 -23.80 4.33 -11.54
N THR A 30 -22.91 3.51 -12.10
CA THR A 30 -23.18 2.78 -13.36
C THR A 30 -23.46 1.29 -13.17
N GLY A 31 -23.17 0.73 -11.99
CA GLY A 31 -23.27 -0.70 -11.69
C GLY A 31 -22.20 -1.58 -12.37
N ARG A 32 -21.35 -1.00 -13.23
CA ARG A 32 -20.34 -1.75 -14.01
C ARG A 32 -19.12 -2.10 -13.15
N PHE A 33 -18.46 -3.22 -13.47
CA PHE A 33 -17.18 -3.57 -12.84
C PHE A 33 -16.12 -2.50 -13.10
N VAL A 34 -15.28 -2.26 -12.09
CA VAL A 34 -14.17 -1.30 -12.11
C VAL A 34 -12.89 -2.08 -12.39
N SER A 35 -12.10 -1.60 -13.34
CA SER A 35 -10.82 -2.23 -13.64
C SER A 35 -9.85 -2.10 -12.47
N ARG A 36 -8.96 -3.09 -12.30
CA ARG A 36 -7.95 -3.08 -11.24
C ARG A 36 -7.04 -1.85 -11.32
N ARG A 37 -6.72 -1.38 -12.54
CA ARG A 37 -6.00 -0.13 -12.77
C ARG A 37 -6.69 1.07 -12.10
N VAL A 38 -8.00 1.21 -12.27
CA VAL A 38 -8.75 2.31 -11.65
C VAL A 38 -8.74 2.22 -10.12
N ILE A 39 -8.77 1.00 -9.56
CA ILE A 39 -8.62 0.79 -8.11
C ILE A 39 -7.20 1.14 -7.63
N ARG A 40 -6.19 0.79 -8.42
CA ARG A 40 -4.79 1.16 -8.16
C ARG A 40 -4.59 2.67 -8.15
N ASP A 41 -5.22 3.38 -9.09
CA ASP A 41 -5.18 4.85 -9.13
C ASP A 41 -5.85 5.47 -7.90
N GLN A 42 -6.92 4.86 -7.36
CA GLN A 42 -7.49 5.33 -6.09
C GLN A 42 -6.59 5.02 -4.89
N LEU A 43 -5.94 3.85 -4.88
CA LEU A 43 -4.96 3.52 -3.85
C LEU A 43 -3.83 4.55 -3.83
N ASP A 44 -3.33 4.96 -4.99
CA ASP A 44 -2.30 5.98 -5.10
C ASP A 44 -2.74 7.32 -4.50
N LYS A 45 -4.00 7.73 -4.69
CA LYS A 45 -4.56 8.95 -4.06
C LYS A 45 -4.63 8.84 -2.54
N VAL A 46 -5.06 7.68 -2.02
CA VAL A 46 -5.12 7.41 -0.57
C VAL A 46 -3.71 7.50 0.03
N ILE A 47 -2.73 6.89 -0.64
CA ILE A 47 -1.34 6.90 -0.19
C ILE A 47 -0.74 8.30 -0.25
N ASP A 48 -0.99 9.04 -1.33
CA ASP A 48 -0.47 10.40 -1.46
C ASP A 48 -1.08 11.33 -0.41
N ALA A 49 -2.34 11.10 -0.01
CA ALA A 49 -2.94 11.78 1.14
C ALA A 49 -2.24 11.38 2.45
N SER A 50 -1.99 10.10 2.69
CA SER A 50 -1.23 9.64 3.88
C SER A 50 0.16 10.28 3.96
N SER A 51 0.88 10.36 2.86
CA SER A 51 2.19 11.03 2.82
C SER A 51 2.10 12.53 3.10
N ARG A 52 1.03 13.20 2.66
CA ARG A 52 0.80 14.62 3.00
C ARG A 52 0.55 14.81 4.49
N VAL A 53 -0.25 13.94 5.12
CA VAL A 53 -0.49 13.98 6.57
C VAL A 53 0.80 13.80 7.35
N MET A 54 1.62 12.78 7.04
CA MET A 54 2.89 12.56 7.74
C MET A 54 3.90 13.70 7.54
N ARG A 55 3.91 14.34 6.37
CA ARG A 55 4.69 15.56 6.12
C ARG A 55 4.20 16.71 7.00
N ALA A 56 2.89 16.89 7.12
CA ALA A 56 2.30 17.94 7.95
C ALA A 56 2.64 17.74 9.44
N ILE A 57 2.48 16.53 9.96
CA ILE A 57 2.87 16.16 11.35
C ILE A 57 4.36 16.52 11.59
N SER A 58 5.23 16.20 10.63
CA SER A 58 6.66 16.51 10.73
C SER A 58 6.99 17.99 10.58
N GLN A 59 6.16 18.73 9.85
CA GLN A 59 6.29 20.18 9.74
C GLN A 59 5.91 20.85 11.06
N GLN A 60 4.85 20.39 11.74
CA GLN A 60 4.50 20.86 13.09
C GLN A 60 5.63 20.63 14.10
N LEU A 61 6.28 19.46 14.06
CA LEU A 61 7.46 19.20 14.91
C LEU A 61 8.60 20.19 14.61
N ARG A 62 8.84 20.44 13.32
CA ARG A 62 9.90 21.37 12.88
C ARG A 62 9.60 22.81 13.31
N ASP A 63 8.34 23.22 13.25
CA ASP A 63 7.90 24.57 13.60
C ASP A 63 7.81 24.77 15.13
N GLY A 64 7.91 23.68 15.90
CA GLY A 64 7.85 23.69 17.36
C GLY A 64 6.43 23.64 17.92
N ASP A 65 5.43 23.40 17.07
CA ASP A 65 4.01 23.30 17.46
C ASP A 65 3.74 22.05 18.30
N ILE A 66 4.48 20.96 18.05
CA ILE A 66 4.39 19.69 18.78
C ILE A 66 5.77 19.21 19.22
N GLY A 67 5.81 18.44 20.31
CA GLY A 67 7.03 17.79 20.79
C GLY A 67 7.34 16.46 20.07
N LEU A 68 8.57 15.95 20.22
CA LEU A 68 9.00 14.68 19.60
C LEU A 68 8.14 13.48 20.01
N ALA A 69 7.71 13.42 21.27
CA ALA A 69 6.86 12.33 21.76
C ALA A 69 5.47 12.33 21.09
N GLU A 70 4.87 13.51 20.95
CA GLU A 70 3.59 13.69 20.26
C GLU A 70 3.72 13.37 18.77
N TRP A 71 4.74 13.91 18.11
CA TRP A 71 5.07 13.58 16.72
C TRP A 71 5.18 12.06 16.49
N GLN A 72 5.85 11.36 17.40
CA GLN A 72 6.01 9.91 17.28
C GLN A 72 4.67 9.18 17.39
N LEU A 73 3.80 9.58 18.33
CA LEU A 73 2.47 8.99 18.50
C LEU A 73 1.58 9.22 17.27
N GLU A 74 1.57 10.44 16.73
CA GLU A 74 0.79 10.77 15.53
C GLU A 74 1.30 10.02 14.30
N MET A 75 2.62 9.93 14.13
CA MET A 75 3.24 9.13 13.07
C MET A 75 2.89 7.65 13.19
N MET A 76 2.92 7.07 14.40
CA MET A 76 2.50 5.68 14.65
C MET A 76 1.04 5.45 14.22
N GLN A 77 0.13 6.32 14.65
CA GLN A 77 -1.28 6.23 14.28
C GLN A 77 -1.46 6.32 12.76
N GLN A 78 -0.75 7.24 12.10
CA GLN A 78 -0.86 7.42 10.66
C GLN A 78 -0.23 6.28 9.86
N ILE A 79 0.85 5.65 10.35
CA ILE A 79 1.40 4.41 9.80
C ILE A 79 0.34 3.33 9.84
N LYS A 80 -0.25 3.07 11.02
CA LYS A 80 -1.31 2.05 11.17
C LYS A 80 -2.45 2.27 10.19
N THR A 81 -2.96 3.50 10.09
CA THR A 81 -4.02 3.87 9.13
C THR A 81 -3.63 3.56 7.69
N THR A 82 -2.39 3.89 7.30
CA THR A 82 -1.88 3.70 5.94
C THR A 82 -1.82 2.22 5.54
N HIS A 83 -1.30 1.35 6.42
CA HIS A 83 -1.21 -0.08 6.15
C HIS A 83 -2.59 -0.74 6.14
N LEU A 84 -3.45 -0.37 7.09
CA LEU A 84 -4.83 -0.83 7.13
C LEU A 84 -5.59 -0.45 5.85
N ALA A 85 -5.39 0.77 5.35
CA ALA A 85 -6.02 1.21 4.11
C ALA A 85 -5.54 0.41 2.89
N GLY A 86 -4.22 0.12 2.81
CA GLY A 86 -3.66 -0.73 1.75
C GLY A 86 -4.26 -2.14 1.74
N ALA A 87 -4.35 -2.78 2.91
CA ALA A 87 -4.97 -4.10 3.05
C ALA A 87 -6.46 -4.08 2.71
N ALA A 88 -7.21 -3.12 3.26
CA ALA A 88 -8.64 -2.99 2.99
C ALA A 88 -8.92 -2.76 1.51
N MET A 89 -8.14 -1.93 0.82
CA MET A 89 -8.26 -1.69 -0.62
C MET A 89 -8.05 -2.96 -1.45
N GLN A 90 -7.24 -3.91 -0.97
CA GLN A 90 -7.10 -5.21 -1.63
C GLN A 90 -8.29 -6.12 -1.35
N ARG A 91 -8.73 -6.19 -0.09
CA ARG A 91 -9.82 -7.07 0.35
C ARG A 91 -11.21 -6.67 -0.14
N GLY A 92 -11.38 -5.46 -0.66
CA GLY A 92 -12.69 -4.95 -1.06
C GLY A 92 -13.24 -3.85 -0.15
N GLY A 93 -12.54 -3.49 0.91
CA GLY A 93 -12.91 -2.46 1.88
C GLY A 93 -12.90 -3.00 3.31
N TRP A 94 -13.18 -2.13 4.27
CA TRP A 94 -13.10 -2.46 5.71
C TRP A 94 -13.99 -3.61 6.13
N GLN A 95 -15.18 -3.73 5.56
CA GLN A 95 -16.14 -4.78 5.91
C GLN A 95 -15.69 -6.18 5.46
N GLN A 96 -14.71 -6.25 4.55
CA GLN A 96 -14.15 -7.50 4.04
C GLN A 96 -12.86 -7.91 4.76
N MET A 97 -12.36 -7.06 5.66
CA MET A 97 -11.18 -7.39 6.48
C MET A 97 -11.57 -8.42 7.54
N THR A 98 -10.84 -9.52 7.57
CA THR A 98 -10.98 -10.56 8.61
C THR A 98 -10.06 -10.27 9.80
N GLN A 99 -10.27 -10.96 10.92
CA GLN A 99 -9.36 -10.87 12.08
C GLN A 99 -7.92 -11.29 11.72
N ALA A 100 -7.77 -12.28 10.84
CA ALA A 100 -6.46 -12.70 10.33
C ALA A 100 -5.78 -11.59 9.51
N ASP A 101 -6.55 -10.84 8.72
CA ASP A 101 -6.04 -9.69 7.96
C ASP A 101 -5.54 -8.59 8.90
N PHE A 102 -6.28 -8.27 9.95
CA PHE A 102 -5.83 -7.32 10.98
C PHE A 102 -4.55 -7.80 11.69
N GLY A 103 -4.46 -9.09 12.02
CA GLY A 103 -3.26 -9.69 12.59
C GLY A 103 -2.04 -9.55 11.67
N ARG A 104 -2.22 -9.82 10.37
CA ARG A 104 -1.15 -9.67 9.36
C ARG A 104 -0.71 -8.21 9.20
N VAL A 105 -1.65 -7.27 9.15
CA VAL A 105 -1.32 -5.83 9.14
C VAL A 105 -0.58 -5.44 10.42
N GLY A 106 -1.01 -5.94 11.58
CA GLY A 106 -0.35 -5.67 12.86
C GLY A 106 1.12 -6.08 12.88
N GLN A 107 1.47 -7.22 12.26
CA GLN A 107 2.86 -7.66 12.13
C GLN A 107 3.68 -6.69 11.25
N ILE A 108 3.11 -6.21 10.15
CA ILE A 108 3.77 -5.23 9.27
C ILE A 108 3.98 -3.92 10.03
N VAL A 109 2.93 -3.41 10.68
CA VAL A 109 2.97 -2.15 11.45
C VAL A 109 3.99 -2.22 12.58
N ARG A 110 4.14 -3.36 13.27
CA ARG A 110 5.16 -3.53 14.31
C ARG A 110 6.58 -3.32 13.79
N ASN A 111 6.88 -3.82 12.58
CA ASN A 111 8.18 -3.61 11.95
C ASN A 111 8.39 -2.13 11.60
N GLU A 112 7.36 -1.47 11.06
CA GLU A 112 7.41 -0.04 10.72
C GLU A 112 7.58 0.85 11.96
N TYR A 113 7.00 0.48 13.10
CA TYR A 113 7.24 1.14 14.38
C TYR A 113 8.69 1.01 14.84
N GLY A 114 9.36 -0.12 14.56
CA GLY A 114 10.79 -0.26 14.80
C GLY A 114 11.61 0.76 14.01
N PHE A 115 11.32 0.92 12.71
CA PHE A 115 11.98 1.96 11.91
C PHE A 115 11.64 3.37 12.39
N LEU A 116 10.40 3.64 12.77
CA LEU A 116 9.96 4.95 13.26
C LEU A 116 10.65 5.29 14.59
N ARG A 117 10.84 4.33 15.48
CA ARG A 117 11.58 4.54 16.74
C ARG A 117 13.01 4.96 16.47
N ASN A 118 13.72 4.26 15.59
CA ASN A 118 15.07 4.64 15.20
C ASN A 118 15.09 6.03 14.54
N PHE A 119 14.04 6.38 13.78
CA PHE A 119 13.90 7.70 13.20
C PHE A 119 13.70 8.79 14.28
N ALA A 120 12.90 8.52 15.31
CA ALA A 120 12.74 9.42 16.45
C ALA A 120 14.06 9.61 17.22
N GLU A 121 14.83 8.54 17.42
CA GLU A 121 16.17 8.60 18.05
C GLU A 121 17.12 9.48 17.24
N GLN A 122 17.09 9.39 15.91
CA GLN A 122 17.90 10.25 15.03
C GLN A 122 17.48 11.72 15.09
N ILE A 123 16.18 12.00 15.30
CA ILE A 123 15.72 13.37 15.52
C ILE A 123 16.23 13.88 16.87
N ALA A 124 16.10 13.07 17.92
CA ALA A 124 16.57 13.42 19.27
C ALA A 124 18.08 13.67 19.33
N SER A 125 18.88 12.88 18.61
CA SER A 125 20.34 13.04 18.54
C SER A 125 20.80 14.17 17.60
N GLY A 126 19.90 14.71 16.77
CA GLY A 126 20.22 15.69 15.74
C GLY A 126 20.85 15.11 14.47
N GLU A 127 21.00 13.78 14.35
CA GLU A 127 21.42 13.12 13.11
C GLU A 127 20.43 13.43 11.98
N GLN A 128 19.14 13.34 12.28
CA GLN A 128 18.09 13.88 11.43
C GLN A 128 17.92 15.36 11.74
N LYS A 129 18.29 16.21 10.78
CA LYS A 129 18.06 17.66 10.85
C LYS A 129 16.57 17.98 10.80
N LEU A 130 16.15 18.98 11.57
CA LEU A 130 14.81 19.59 11.53
C LEU A 130 14.67 20.58 10.36
N ASP A 131 14.92 20.08 9.16
CA ASP A 131 14.79 20.84 7.91
C ASP A 131 13.81 20.13 6.94
N GLY A 132 13.77 20.54 5.68
CA GLY A 132 12.90 19.92 4.68
C GLY A 132 13.14 18.41 4.47
N THR A 133 14.29 17.87 4.89
CA THR A 133 14.57 16.43 4.80
C THR A 133 13.74 15.59 5.77
N LEU A 134 13.37 16.15 6.94
CA LEU A 134 12.52 15.49 7.94
C LEU A 134 11.16 15.14 7.33
N ALA A 135 10.44 16.14 6.82
CA ALA A 135 9.12 15.96 6.22
C ALA A 135 9.19 15.03 5.00
N ARG A 136 10.20 15.17 4.15
CA ARG A 136 10.41 14.28 3.00
C ARG A 136 10.53 12.83 3.44
N ARG A 137 11.35 12.55 4.45
CA ARG A 137 11.57 11.20 4.98
C ARG A 137 10.32 10.65 5.66
N ALA A 138 9.62 11.44 6.47
CA ALA A 138 8.35 11.05 7.08
C ALA A 138 7.29 10.66 6.03
N GLY A 139 7.23 11.39 4.92
CA GLY A 139 6.33 11.08 3.80
C GLY A 139 6.54 9.68 3.19
N LEU A 140 7.72 9.06 3.35
CA LEU A 140 8.01 7.72 2.83
C LEU A 140 7.23 6.63 3.56
N TYR A 141 6.86 6.83 4.82
CA TYR A 141 5.99 5.90 5.56
C TYR A 141 4.58 5.87 4.97
N GLY A 142 4.07 7.00 4.49
CA GLY A 142 2.76 7.06 3.81
C GLY A 142 2.77 6.22 2.53
N GLN A 143 3.91 6.14 1.86
CA GLN A 143 4.08 5.36 0.65
C GLN A 143 4.08 3.83 0.90
N GLN A 144 4.23 3.36 2.15
CA GLN A 144 4.23 1.93 2.51
C GLN A 144 2.85 1.24 2.45
N GLY A 145 1.77 2.00 2.22
CA GLY A 145 0.46 1.42 1.91
C GLY A 145 0.47 0.60 0.61
N ARG A 146 1.33 0.99 -0.35
CA ARG A 146 1.48 0.35 -1.67
C ARG A 146 2.04 -1.08 -1.57
N PRO A 147 3.20 -1.30 -0.92
CA PRO A 147 3.72 -2.66 -0.70
C PRO A 147 2.77 -3.54 0.12
N THR A 148 2.02 -2.96 1.04
CA THR A 148 1.00 -3.69 1.83
C THR A 148 -0.12 -4.22 0.95
N TYR A 149 -0.66 -3.38 0.07
CA TYR A 149 -1.67 -3.79 -0.92
C TYR A 149 -1.19 -4.97 -1.76
N LEU A 150 0.06 -4.93 -2.24
CA LEU A 150 0.65 -6.00 -3.04
C LEU A 150 0.88 -7.28 -2.23
N THR A 151 1.32 -7.16 -0.98
CA THR A 151 1.50 -8.32 -0.07
C THR A 151 0.17 -9.07 0.15
N PHE A 152 -0.94 -8.35 0.20
CA PHE A 152 -2.28 -8.95 0.30
C PHE A 152 -2.73 -9.59 -1.01
N TRP A 153 -2.30 -9.04 -2.14
CA TRP A 153 -2.49 -9.65 -3.45
C TRP A 153 -1.72 -10.95 -3.60
N ASP A 154 -0.47 -11.02 -3.13
CA ASP A 154 0.34 -12.26 -3.18
C ASP A 154 -0.39 -13.41 -2.48
N SER A 155 -0.97 -13.13 -1.31
CA SER A 155 -1.79 -14.09 -0.57
C SER A 155 -3.03 -14.53 -1.34
N THR A 156 -3.71 -13.59 -1.99
CA THR A 156 -4.94 -13.84 -2.75
C THR A 156 -4.64 -14.62 -4.03
N ALA A 157 -3.53 -14.31 -4.70
CA ALA A 157 -3.09 -15.00 -5.90
C ALA A 157 -2.72 -16.46 -5.56
N ALA A 158 -1.96 -16.69 -4.49
CA ALA A 158 -1.63 -18.03 -4.02
C ALA A 158 -2.89 -18.86 -3.69
N GLN A 159 -3.86 -18.29 -2.98
CA GLN A 159 -5.14 -18.95 -2.66
C GLN A 159 -5.96 -19.29 -3.91
N ARG A 160 -5.78 -18.55 -5.00
CA ARG A 160 -6.45 -18.78 -6.28
C ARG A 160 -5.66 -19.68 -7.24
N GLY A 161 -4.55 -20.26 -6.77
CA GLY A 161 -3.74 -21.20 -7.54
C GLY A 161 -2.79 -20.55 -8.57
N PHE A 162 -2.53 -19.25 -8.46
CA PHE A 162 -1.43 -18.62 -9.18
C PHE A 162 -0.11 -19.01 -8.50
N ASP A 163 0.91 -19.26 -9.31
CA ASP A 163 2.21 -19.80 -8.86
C ASP A 163 3.42 -19.05 -9.45
N GLU A 164 3.20 -18.16 -10.42
CA GLU A 164 4.21 -17.30 -11.00
C GLU A 164 3.84 -15.82 -10.90
N GLU A 165 4.85 -14.97 -10.70
CA GLU A 165 4.73 -13.51 -10.67
C GLU A 165 5.73 -12.84 -11.60
N ARG A 166 5.37 -11.64 -12.08
CA ARG A 166 6.33 -10.75 -12.75
C ARG A 166 6.08 -9.29 -12.40
N SER A 167 7.12 -8.48 -12.58
CA SER A 167 7.06 -7.04 -12.41
C SER A 167 6.80 -6.34 -13.74
N ILE A 168 5.90 -5.38 -13.73
CA ILE A 168 5.55 -4.58 -14.91
C ILE A 168 5.89 -3.12 -14.65
N LEU A 169 6.74 -2.55 -15.50
CA LEU A 169 7.03 -1.13 -15.49
C LEU A 169 5.80 -0.33 -15.94
N GLN A 170 5.60 0.84 -15.34
CA GLN A 170 4.58 1.81 -15.74
C GLN A 170 5.27 3.09 -16.22
N PRO A 171 4.55 4.05 -16.84
CA PRO A 171 5.10 5.37 -17.16
C PRO A 171 5.48 6.15 -15.88
N ALA A 172 6.71 5.96 -15.42
CA ALA A 172 7.31 6.57 -14.23
C ALA A 172 8.85 6.44 -14.29
N GLU A 173 9.57 7.17 -13.45
CA GLU A 173 10.99 6.91 -13.23
C GLU A 173 11.18 5.61 -12.45
N HIS A 174 12.10 4.77 -12.91
CA HIS A 174 12.39 3.47 -12.33
C HIS A 174 13.86 3.35 -11.96
N CYS A 175 14.11 2.72 -10.82
CA CYS A 175 15.48 2.38 -10.43
C CYS A 175 16.00 1.17 -11.21
N THR A 176 17.32 0.94 -11.15
CA THR A 176 17.98 -0.18 -11.84
C THR A 176 17.41 -1.54 -11.46
N GLU A 177 17.06 -1.74 -10.18
CA GLU A 177 16.41 -2.98 -9.73
C GLU A 177 14.99 -3.15 -10.27
N CYS A 178 14.23 -2.07 -10.48
CA CYS A 178 12.92 -2.20 -11.12
C CYS A 178 13.07 -2.70 -12.56
N VAL A 179 14.05 -2.16 -13.28
CA VAL A 179 14.34 -2.57 -14.67
C VAL A 179 14.82 -4.01 -14.72
N SER A 180 15.74 -4.42 -13.83
CA SER A 180 16.24 -5.80 -13.81
C SER A 180 15.18 -6.81 -13.39
N GLU A 181 14.35 -6.50 -12.39
CA GLU A 181 13.25 -7.37 -11.98
C GLU A 181 12.18 -7.50 -13.08
N ALA A 182 11.87 -6.42 -13.81
CA ALA A 182 10.93 -6.48 -14.93
C ALA A 182 11.46 -7.32 -16.11
N ALA A 183 12.78 -7.36 -16.32
CA ALA A 183 13.42 -8.13 -17.38
C ALA A 183 13.41 -9.65 -17.13
N LYS A 184 13.20 -10.10 -15.88
CA LYS A 184 13.13 -11.54 -15.53
C LYS A 184 11.88 -12.23 -16.05
N ASP A 185 10.87 -11.49 -16.50
CA ASP A 185 9.54 -11.99 -16.86
C ASP A 185 8.93 -12.83 -15.71
N PHE A 186 8.00 -13.76 -16.02
CA PHE A 186 7.40 -14.64 -15.03
C PHE A 186 8.44 -15.51 -14.32
N GLN A 187 8.42 -15.43 -13.00
CA GLN A 187 9.24 -16.19 -12.08
C GLN A 187 8.34 -16.92 -11.06
N PRO A 188 8.78 -18.05 -10.49
CA PRO A 188 8.06 -18.68 -9.39
C PRO A 188 7.85 -17.70 -8.23
N PHE A 189 6.73 -17.85 -7.51
CA PHE A 189 6.41 -17.00 -6.36
C PHE A 189 7.55 -16.88 -5.36
N GLY A 190 7.83 -15.64 -4.95
CA GLY A 190 8.84 -15.31 -3.95
C GLY A 190 10.27 -15.25 -4.46
N GLN A 191 10.51 -15.46 -5.77
CA GLN A 191 11.84 -15.38 -6.38
C GLN A 191 12.21 -13.95 -6.84
N MET A 192 11.25 -13.02 -6.83
CA MET A 192 11.48 -11.62 -7.18
C MET A 192 11.83 -10.79 -5.95
N ILE A 193 12.60 -9.71 -6.14
CA ILE A 193 12.70 -8.67 -5.11
C ILE A 193 11.34 -7.97 -5.02
N PRO A 194 10.65 -8.02 -3.86
CA PRO A 194 9.30 -7.47 -3.76
C PRO A 194 9.25 -5.98 -4.06
N ILE A 195 8.18 -5.56 -4.75
CA ILE A 195 7.87 -4.14 -4.95
C ILE A 195 7.78 -3.46 -3.59
N GLY A 196 8.52 -2.35 -3.41
CA GLY A 196 8.66 -1.68 -2.12
C GLY A 196 9.91 -2.05 -1.32
N ARG A 197 10.60 -3.13 -1.68
CA ARG A 197 11.85 -3.59 -1.03
C ARG A 197 13.12 -3.32 -1.84
N ARG A 198 12.96 -2.98 -3.12
CA ARG A 198 14.02 -2.54 -4.02
C ARG A 198 14.74 -1.27 -3.55
N ILE A 199 15.79 -0.83 -4.24
CA ILE A 199 16.56 0.37 -3.88
C ILE A 199 15.72 1.65 -3.87
N CYS A 200 14.67 1.74 -4.70
CA CYS A 200 13.72 2.86 -4.66
C CYS A 200 12.72 2.79 -3.48
N LYS A 201 12.72 1.67 -2.74
CA LYS A 201 11.89 1.43 -1.55
C LYS A 201 10.43 1.77 -1.81
N SER A 202 9.82 2.60 -0.97
CA SER A 202 8.40 2.96 -1.09
C SER A 202 8.08 3.88 -2.27
N SER A 203 9.09 4.37 -3.00
CA SER A 203 8.88 5.10 -4.26
C SER A 203 8.64 4.18 -5.45
N ASP A 204 8.68 2.85 -5.26
CA ASP A 204 8.42 1.88 -6.33
C ASP A 204 6.99 2.00 -6.88
N ARG A 205 6.89 2.23 -8.20
CA ARG A 205 5.64 2.39 -8.96
C ARG A 205 5.34 1.22 -9.89
N CYS A 206 6.08 0.11 -9.78
CA CYS A 206 5.80 -1.07 -10.57
C CYS A 206 4.40 -1.65 -10.25
N LEU A 207 3.83 -2.32 -11.26
CA LEU A 207 2.70 -3.23 -11.10
C LEU A 207 3.20 -4.66 -10.99
N LYS A 208 2.30 -5.55 -10.56
CA LYS A 208 2.57 -6.98 -10.54
C LYS A 208 1.58 -7.71 -11.44
N GLU A 209 2.06 -8.74 -12.12
CA GLU A 209 1.20 -9.72 -12.77
C GLU A 209 1.41 -11.09 -12.14
N PHE A 210 0.33 -11.83 -12.00
CA PHE A 210 0.32 -13.21 -11.56
C PHE A 210 -0.10 -14.11 -12.72
N ARG A 211 0.52 -15.27 -12.86
CA ARG A 211 0.13 -16.31 -13.81
C ARG A 211 -0.09 -17.64 -13.09
N ASN A 212 -1.12 -18.36 -13.53
CA ASN A 212 -1.28 -19.77 -13.21
C ASN A 212 -0.61 -20.56 -14.33
N SER A 213 0.52 -21.20 -14.04
CA SER A 213 1.35 -21.89 -15.02
C SER A 213 0.62 -23.05 -15.72
N ARG A 214 -0.40 -23.62 -15.08
CA ARG A 214 -1.18 -24.76 -15.62
C ARG A 214 -2.29 -24.31 -16.57
N THR A 215 -2.97 -23.21 -16.26
CA THR A 215 -4.12 -22.73 -17.05
C THR A 215 -3.77 -21.60 -18.01
N GLY A 216 -2.62 -20.95 -17.82
CA GLY A 216 -2.25 -19.73 -18.54
C GLY A 216 -3.05 -18.49 -18.13
N GLU A 217 -3.91 -18.57 -17.10
CA GLU A 217 -4.64 -17.40 -16.60
C GLU A 217 -3.66 -16.35 -16.07
N VAL A 218 -3.84 -15.08 -16.46
CA VAL A 218 -3.01 -13.95 -16.02
C VAL A 218 -3.87 -12.86 -15.38
N ILE A 219 -3.40 -12.32 -14.25
CA ILE A 219 -4.02 -11.19 -13.57
C ILE A 219 -3.00 -10.11 -13.26
N ARG A 220 -3.29 -8.87 -13.70
CA ARG A 220 -2.52 -7.67 -13.38
C ARG A 220 -3.11 -6.90 -12.21
N VAL A 221 -2.27 -6.45 -11.28
CA VAL A 221 -2.63 -5.72 -10.06
C VAL A 221 -1.73 -4.50 -9.80
#